data_AF-A0A267EY34-F1
#
_entry.id   AF-A0A267EY34-F1
#
_cell.length_a   1.000
_cell.length_b   1.000
_cell.length_c   1.000
_cell.angle_alpha   90.00
_cell.angle_beta   90.00
_cell.angle_gamma   90.00
#
_symmetry.space_group_name_H-M   'P 1'
#
loop_
_entity.id
_entity.type
_entity.pdbx_description
1 polymer ?
#
loop_
_entity_poly.entity_id
_entity_poly.type
_entity_poly.pdbx_seq_one_letter_code
_entity_poly.pdbx_strand_id
1 'polypeptide(L)'
;RFSEDMFEVIACYFPVDFKPSASGSVTRDQLVELHSRCLSSTPIFGEFMVPLLLEKLASDLRSARLESFNLLRRAAPVYPAAVLLGYGQQLLAAFRRAMFRSAVSDEERRVALTAFAEVVARIARRIATPATMQNLAARSSSAYCLRSAGPIYANSTRT
;
A
#
# COMPACT_ATOMS: atom_id res chain seq x y z
N ARG A 1 11.49 3.60 -21.42
CA ARG A 1 12.91 3.39 -21.77
C ARG A 1 13.81 4.18 -20.82
N PHE A 2 13.85 5.53 -20.86
CA PHE A 2 14.65 6.30 -19.88
C PHE A 2 14.26 6.10 -18.40
N SER A 3 12.98 5.89 -18.10
CA SER A 3 12.51 5.69 -16.72
C SER A 3 13.02 4.39 -16.08
N GLU A 4 13.17 3.34 -16.89
CA GLU A 4 13.68 2.04 -16.48
C GLU A 4 15.19 2.13 -16.24
N ASP A 5 15.93 2.68 -17.22
CA ASP A 5 17.38 2.90 -17.09
C ASP A 5 17.73 3.75 -15.85
N MET A 6 16.96 4.83 -15.60
CA MET A 6 17.14 5.64 -14.38
C MET A 6 16.80 4.87 -13.10
N PHE A 7 15.72 4.08 -13.14
CA PHE A 7 15.34 3.27 -11.99
C PHE A 7 16.43 2.25 -11.67
N GLU A 8 17.01 1.55 -12.65
CA GLU A 8 18.07 0.57 -12.43
C GLU A 8 19.29 1.18 -11.74
N VAL A 9 19.72 2.37 -12.19
CA VAL A 9 20.86 3.10 -11.61
C VAL A 9 20.61 3.49 -10.15
N ILE A 10 19.37 3.84 -9.80
CA ILE A 10 19.02 4.24 -8.43
C ILE A 10 18.79 2.98 -7.57
N ALA A 11 18.03 2.01 -8.06
CA ALA A 11 17.57 0.85 -7.32
C ALA A 11 18.67 -0.19 -7.05
N CYS A 12 19.79 -0.16 -7.78
CA CYS A 12 20.91 -1.08 -7.56
C CYS A 12 21.52 -0.98 -6.15
N TYR A 13 21.32 0.14 -5.45
CA TYR A 13 21.74 0.33 -4.06
C TYR A 13 20.73 -0.23 -3.03
N PHE A 14 19.64 -0.87 -3.46
CA PHE A 14 18.58 -1.37 -2.57
C PHE A 14 18.73 -2.87 -2.25
N PRO A 15 18.70 -3.28 -0.98
CA PRO A 15 18.68 -2.45 0.23
C PRO A 15 20.06 -1.82 0.51
N VAL A 16 20.10 -0.74 1.29
CA VAL A 16 21.35 -0.02 1.55
C VAL A 16 22.26 -0.85 2.46
N ASP A 17 23.35 -1.36 1.88
CA ASP A 17 24.46 -2.01 2.60
C ASP A 17 25.65 -1.05 2.69
N PHE A 18 25.55 -0.10 3.62
CA PHE A 18 26.60 0.88 3.87
C PHE A 18 27.24 0.66 5.24
N LYS A 19 28.58 0.60 5.25
CA LYS A 19 29.40 0.52 6.46
C LYS A 19 30.19 1.82 6.60
N PRO A 20 29.86 2.70 7.56
CA PRO A 20 30.57 3.95 7.75
C PRO A 20 32.06 3.71 8.03
N SER A 21 32.92 4.57 7.47
CA SER A 21 34.33 4.64 7.88
C SER A 21 34.45 5.37 9.22
N ALA A 22 35.50 5.07 10.01
CA ALA A 22 35.70 5.63 11.34
C ALA A 22 35.78 7.17 11.38
N SER A 23 36.16 7.80 10.25
CA SER A 23 36.29 9.25 10.10
C SER A 23 35.16 9.90 9.29
N GLY A 24 34.18 9.12 8.82
CA GLY A 24 33.10 9.61 7.96
C GLY A 24 31.91 10.17 8.73
N SER A 25 31.35 11.29 8.28
CA SER A 25 30.13 11.90 8.85
C SER A 25 28.82 11.32 8.30
N VAL A 26 28.88 10.57 7.19
CA VAL A 26 27.70 10.00 6.54
C VAL A 26 27.29 8.71 7.25
N THR A 27 26.01 8.61 7.60
CA THR A 27 25.44 7.40 8.24
C THR A 27 24.64 6.56 7.25
N ARG A 28 24.48 5.27 7.57
CA ARG A 28 23.60 4.37 6.79
C ARG A 28 22.17 4.90 6.75
N ASP A 29 21.64 5.37 7.88
CA ASP A 29 20.26 5.83 7.97
C ASP A 29 20.00 7.08 7.10
N GLN A 30 20.99 7.96 6.99
CA GLN A 30 20.92 9.10 6.06
C GLN A 30 20.80 8.62 4.61
N LEU A 31 21.59 7.62 4.21
CA LEU A 31 21.54 7.05 2.86
C LEU A 31 20.20 6.33 2.61
N VAL A 32 19.71 5.54 3.56
CA VAL A 32 18.40 4.88 3.47
C VAL A 32 17.29 5.91 3.27
N GLU A 33 17.30 7.00 4.04
CA GLU A 33 16.29 8.05 3.93
C GLU A 33 16.35 8.78 2.57
N LEU A 34 17.53 9.18 2.12
CA LEU A 34 17.71 9.87 0.84
C LEU A 34 17.36 8.96 -0.35
N HIS A 35 17.79 7.70 -0.28
CA HIS A 35 17.47 6.70 -1.30
C HIS A 35 15.98 6.43 -1.37
N SER A 36 15.33 6.29 -0.21
CA SER A 36 13.89 6.11 -0.11
C SER A 36 13.13 7.30 -0.71
N ARG A 37 13.57 8.54 -0.46
CA ARG A 37 12.99 9.74 -1.07
C ARG A 37 13.13 9.73 -2.59
N CYS A 38 14.29 9.35 -3.10
CA CYS A 38 14.56 9.29 -4.53
C CYS A 38 13.64 8.27 -5.21
N LEU A 39 13.58 7.05 -4.68
CA LEU A 39 12.73 5.97 -5.20
C LEU A 39 11.24 6.31 -5.10
N SER A 40 10.81 7.05 -4.07
CA SER A 40 9.41 7.45 -3.91
C SER A 40 9.04 8.80 -4.56
N SER A 41 9.95 9.43 -5.31
CA SER A 41 9.76 10.81 -5.78
C SER A 41 8.81 10.93 -6.98
N THR A 42 8.61 9.85 -7.73
CA THR A 42 7.84 9.85 -8.98
C THR A 42 6.90 8.64 -9.06
N PRO A 43 5.67 8.81 -9.57
CA PRO A 43 4.75 7.69 -9.78
C PRO A 43 5.27 6.68 -10.82
N ILE A 44 6.14 7.12 -11.74
CA ILE A 44 6.65 6.29 -12.85
C ILE A 44 7.43 5.09 -12.30
N PHE A 45 8.17 5.24 -11.20
CA PHE A 45 8.92 4.14 -10.60
C PHE A 45 8.03 3.05 -10.00
N GLY A 46 6.73 3.29 -9.82
CA GLY A 46 5.83 2.30 -9.23
C GLY A 46 5.84 0.96 -9.96
N GLU A 47 5.88 0.97 -11.30
CA GLU A 47 5.83 -0.25 -12.12
C GLU A 47 7.05 -1.16 -11.92
N PHE A 48 8.23 -0.58 -11.64
CA PHE A 48 9.49 -1.31 -11.40
C PHE A 48 9.75 -1.55 -9.91
N MET A 49 9.38 -0.60 -9.05
CA MET A 49 9.69 -0.67 -7.62
C MET A 49 8.83 -1.69 -6.89
N VAL A 50 7.52 -1.77 -7.19
CA VAL A 50 6.63 -2.71 -6.50
C VAL A 50 7.08 -4.18 -6.64
N PRO A 51 7.44 -4.70 -7.84
CA PRO A 51 7.97 -6.05 -7.96
C PRO A 51 9.30 -6.22 -7.21
N LEU A 52 10.25 -5.27 -7.31
CA LEU A 52 11.51 -5.34 -6.57
C LEU A 52 11.28 -5.39 -5.05
N LEU A 53 10.34 -4.59 -4.52
CA LEU A 53 9.98 -4.63 -3.11
C LEU A 53 9.42 -6.00 -2.69
N LEU A 54 8.59 -6.62 -3.53
CA LEU A 54 8.04 -7.95 -3.25
C LEU A 54 9.13 -9.03 -3.18
N GLU A 55 10.13 -8.96 -4.06
CA GLU A 55 11.30 -9.84 -4.01
C GLU A 55 12.07 -9.67 -2.71
N LYS A 56 12.35 -8.42 -2.30
CA LYS A 56 13.06 -8.16 -1.05
C LYS A 56 12.24 -8.55 0.19
N LEU A 57 10.91 -8.36 0.15
CA LEU A 57 9.99 -8.81 1.20
C LEU A 57 9.91 -10.34 1.33
N ALA A 58 10.26 -11.07 0.27
CA ALA A 58 10.34 -12.53 0.30
C ALA A 58 11.68 -13.07 0.80
N SER A 59 12.72 -12.23 0.90
CA SER A 59 14.04 -12.62 1.39
C SER A 59 14.08 -12.82 2.91
N ASP A 60 15.09 -13.55 3.40
CA ASP A 60 15.31 -13.77 4.83
C ASP A 60 16.02 -12.60 5.54
N LEU A 61 16.52 -11.63 4.79
CA LEU A 61 17.26 -10.50 5.34
C LEU A 61 16.30 -9.49 6.00
N ARG A 62 16.24 -9.50 7.34
CA ARG A 62 15.36 -8.62 8.13
C ARG A 62 15.53 -7.13 7.80
N SER A 63 16.77 -6.64 7.64
CA SER A 63 17.02 -5.24 7.28
C SER A 63 16.40 -4.89 5.92
N ALA A 64 16.53 -5.78 4.93
CA ALA A 64 15.91 -5.60 3.61
C ALA A 64 14.38 -5.53 3.70
N ARG A 65 13.77 -6.39 4.53
CA ARG A 65 12.31 -6.38 4.74
C ARG A 65 11.82 -5.10 5.41
N LEU A 66 12.53 -4.63 6.44
CA LEU A 66 12.22 -3.37 7.13
C LEU A 66 12.34 -2.17 6.19
N GLU A 67 13.43 -2.09 5.42
CA GLU A 67 13.61 -1.04 4.40
C GLU A 67 12.52 -1.12 3.33
N SER A 68 12.13 -2.32 2.91
CA SER A 68 11.06 -2.53 1.92
C SER A 68 9.69 -2.06 2.40
N PHE A 69 9.29 -2.38 3.63
CA PHE A 69 8.03 -1.89 4.17
C PHE A 69 8.05 -0.37 4.39
N ASN A 70 9.15 0.20 4.88
CA ASN A 70 9.29 1.65 5.04
C ASN A 70 9.20 2.38 3.70
N LEU A 71 9.88 1.86 2.66
CA LEU A 71 9.80 2.42 1.32
C LEU A 71 8.38 2.29 0.75
N LEU A 72 7.72 1.14 0.92
CA LEU A 72 6.34 0.95 0.48
C LEU A 72 5.37 1.92 1.17
N ARG A 73 5.53 2.15 2.47
CA ARG A 73 4.77 3.15 3.24
C ARG A 73 4.92 4.55 2.64
N ARG A 74 6.16 4.97 2.35
CA ARG A 74 6.46 6.28 1.78
C ARG A 74 5.95 6.43 0.35
N ALA A 75 6.10 5.38 -0.46
CA ALA A 75 5.80 5.42 -1.88
C ALA A 75 4.32 5.16 -2.20
N ALA A 76 3.57 4.51 -1.32
CA ALA A 76 2.16 4.19 -1.56
C ALA A 76 1.30 5.42 -1.93
N PRO A 77 1.41 6.59 -1.26
CA PRO A 77 0.69 7.79 -1.67
C PRO A 77 1.04 8.29 -3.09
N VAL A 78 2.27 8.04 -3.56
CA VAL A 78 2.79 8.54 -4.84
C VAL A 78 2.48 7.56 -5.97
N TYR A 79 2.66 6.26 -5.74
CA TYR A 79 2.53 5.26 -6.79
C TYR A 79 1.10 5.12 -7.32
N PRO A 80 0.93 4.76 -8.61
CA PRO A 80 -0.39 4.55 -9.17
C PRO A 80 -1.12 3.44 -8.43
N ALA A 81 -2.33 3.72 -7.95
CA ALA A 81 -3.16 2.71 -7.30
C ALA A 81 -3.47 1.51 -8.21
N ALA A 82 -3.40 1.67 -9.54
CA ALA A 82 -3.50 0.57 -10.50
C ALA A 82 -2.35 -0.44 -10.38
N VAL A 83 -1.12 0.04 -10.20
CA VAL A 83 0.04 -0.82 -10.01
C VAL A 83 -0.07 -1.57 -8.67
N LEU A 84 -0.39 -0.87 -7.59
CA LEU A 84 -0.58 -1.50 -6.27
C LEU A 84 -1.69 -2.57 -6.29
N LEU A 85 -2.79 -2.31 -7.00
CA LEU A 85 -3.87 -3.29 -7.17
C LEU A 85 -3.45 -4.48 -8.04
N GLY A 86 -2.65 -4.26 -9.09
CA GLY A 86 -2.12 -5.32 -9.94
C GLY A 86 -1.28 -6.34 -9.14
N TYR A 87 -0.57 -5.87 -8.11
CA TYR A 87 0.20 -6.71 -7.18
C TYR A 87 -0.53 -7.01 -5.85
N GLY A 88 -1.84 -6.77 -5.78
CA GLY A 88 -2.58 -6.77 -4.51
C GLY A 88 -2.52 -8.11 -3.76
N GLN A 89 -2.56 -9.24 -4.46
CA GLN A 89 -2.49 -10.56 -3.84
C GLN A 89 -1.09 -10.84 -3.25
N GLN A 90 -0.04 -10.49 -3.99
CA GLN A 90 1.35 -10.66 -3.54
C GLN A 90 1.66 -9.75 -2.35
N LEU A 91 1.20 -8.50 -2.41
CA LEU A 91 1.31 -7.55 -1.30
C LEU A 91 0.58 -8.06 -0.07
N LEU A 92 -0.67 -8.51 -0.20
CA LEU A 92 -1.44 -9.05 0.91
C LEU A 92 -0.76 -10.29 1.53
N ALA A 93 -0.20 -11.18 0.70
CA ALA A 93 0.57 -12.32 1.18
C ALA A 93 1.83 -11.88 1.94
N ALA A 94 2.57 -10.88 1.44
CA ALA A 94 3.74 -10.33 2.11
C ALA A 94 3.37 -9.70 3.48
N PHE A 95 2.31 -8.89 3.53
CA PHE A 95 1.81 -8.30 4.78
C PHE A 95 1.36 -9.37 5.77
N ARG A 96 0.59 -10.37 5.34
CA ARG A 96 0.17 -11.47 6.21
C ARG A 96 1.35 -12.20 6.84
N ARG A 97 2.40 -12.47 6.07
CA ARG A 97 3.63 -13.07 6.59
C ARG A 97 4.28 -12.21 7.67
N ALA A 98 4.38 -10.89 7.46
CA ALA A 98 5.00 -9.98 8.43
C ALA A 98 4.13 -9.73 9.68
N MET A 99 2.80 -9.77 9.55
CA MET A 99 1.89 -9.48 10.66
C MET A 99 1.62 -10.70 11.56
N PHE A 100 1.55 -11.91 10.98
CA PHE A 100 1.04 -13.08 11.71
C PHE A 100 2.08 -14.16 12.02
N ARG A 101 3.30 -14.09 11.45
CA ARG A 101 4.36 -15.04 11.84
C ARG A 101 4.91 -14.68 13.22
N SER A 102 4.91 -15.64 14.13
CA SER A 102 5.40 -15.47 15.51
C SER A 102 6.89 -15.14 15.62
N ALA A 103 7.69 -15.51 14.62
CA ALA A 103 9.13 -15.23 14.58
C ALA A 103 9.48 -13.78 14.18
N VAL A 104 8.49 -12.95 13.84
CA VAL A 104 8.71 -11.57 13.37
C VAL A 104 8.76 -10.62 14.56
N SER A 105 9.81 -9.80 14.64
CA SER A 105 9.97 -8.78 15.67
C SER A 105 8.81 -7.77 15.66
N ASP A 106 8.44 -7.23 16.83
CA ASP A 106 7.39 -6.22 16.96
C ASP A 106 7.61 -4.99 16.08
N GLU A 107 8.87 -4.57 15.91
CA GLU A 107 9.21 -3.44 15.06
C GLU A 107 8.85 -3.71 13.57
N GLU A 108 9.20 -4.88 13.06
CA GLU A 108 8.85 -5.24 11.68
C GLU A 108 7.34 -5.34 11.48
N ARG A 109 6.63 -5.89 12.47
CA ARG A 109 5.16 -5.93 12.47
C ARG A 109 4.56 -4.53 12.43
N ARG A 110 5.06 -3.61 13.25
CA ARG A 110 4.61 -2.22 13.32
C ARG A 110 4.84 -1.50 11.99
N VAL A 111 6.05 -1.62 11.42
CA VAL A 111 6.36 -1.02 10.11
C VAL A 111 5.46 -1.61 9.02
N ALA A 112 5.28 -2.93 8.99
CA ALA A 112 4.39 -3.59 8.03
C ALA A 112 2.93 -3.11 8.15
N LEU A 113 2.41 -2.93 9.36
CA LEU A 113 1.06 -2.41 9.59
C LEU A 113 0.89 -0.98 9.05
N THR A 114 1.86 -0.11 9.33
CA THR A 114 1.82 1.28 8.82
C THR A 114 1.89 1.32 7.29
N ALA A 115 2.72 0.48 6.68
CA ALA A 115 2.80 0.35 5.22
C ALA A 115 1.50 -0.21 4.62
N PHE A 116 0.89 -1.21 5.27
CA PHE A 116 -0.39 -1.78 4.85
C PHE A 116 -1.50 -0.72 4.85
N ALA A 117 -1.57 0.09 5.92
CA ALA A 117 -2.54 1.18 6.03
C ALA A 117 -2.42 2.20 4.88
N GLU A 118 -1.20 2.61 4.52
CA GLU A 118 -0.98 3.53 3.40
C GLU A 118 -1.37 2.94 2.04
N VAL A 119 -1.05 1.66 1.81
CA VAL A 119 -1.45 0.95 0.59
C VAL A 119 -2.97 0.84 0.48
N VAL A 120 -3.65 0.42 1.56
CA VAL A 120 -5.11 0.33 1.60
C VAL A 120 -5.74 1.72 1.41
N ALA A 121 -5.23 2.74 2.09
CA ALA A 121 -5.74 4.10 1.95
C ALA A 121 -5.58 4.61 0.50
N ARG A 122 -4.44 4.35 -0.13
CA ARG A 122 -4.19 4.71 -1.54
C ARG A 122 -5.18 4.04 -2.49
N ILE A 123 -5.47 2.76 -2.27
CA ILE A 123 -6.43 1.98 -3.07
C ILE A 123 -7.86 2.46 -2.82
N ALA A 124 -8.25 2.64 -1.56
CA ALA A 124 -9.58 3.10 -1.17
C ALA A 124 -9.92 4.47 -1.76
N ARG A 125 -8.97 5.41 -1.74
CA ARG A 125 -9.14 6.74 -2.38
C ARG A 125 -9.42 6.65 -3.89
N ARG A 126 -8.92 5.61 -4.59
CA ARG A 126 -9.23 5.39 -6.01
C ARG A 126 -10.68 4.93 -6.22
N ILE A 127 -11.22 4.14 -5.30
CA ILE A 127 -12.60 3.61 -5.37
C ILE A 127 -13.61 4.70 -4.98
N ALA A 128 -13.25 5.55 -4.03
CA ALA A 128 -14.08 6.65 -3.51
C ALA A 128 -14.15 7.87 -4.45
N THR A 129 -14.31 7.67 -5.76
CA THR A 129 -14.65 8.77 -6.66
C THR A 129 -16.04 9.33 -6.31
N PRO A 130 -16.31 10.63 -6.61
CA PRO A 130 -17.62 11.24 -6.35
C PRO A 130 -18.78 10.46 -6.97
N ALA A 131 -18.55 9.83 -8.13
CA ALA A 131 -19.52 8.94 -8.79
C ALA A 131 -19.86 7.70 -7.96
N THR A 132 -18.89 7.11 -7.25
CA THR A 132 -19.14 5.98 -6.34
C THR A 132 -19.90 6.42 -5.09
N MET A 133 -19.61 7.61 -4.55
CA MET A 133 -20.37 8.17 -3.42
C MET A 133 -21.83 8.46 -3.80
N GLN A 134 -22.07 9.02 -4.99
CA GLN A 134 -23.42 9.21 -5.54
C GLN A 134 -24.14 7.87 -5.76
N ASN A 135 -23.46 6.86 -6.28
CA ASN A 135 -24.04 5.53 -6.49
C ASN A 135 -24.31 4.77 -5.17
N LEU A 136 -23.48 4.93 -4.13
CA LEU A 136 -23.78 4.38 -2.80
C LEU A 136 -24.97 5.09 -2.15
N ALA A 137 -25.02 6.43 -2.23
CA ALA A 137 -26.14 7.22 -1.72
C ALA A 137 -27.46 6.90 -2.45
N ALA A 138 -27.42 6.68 -3.76
CA ALA A 138 -28.59 6.26 -4.54
C ALA A 138 -29.07 4.85 -4.16
N ARG A 139 -28.14 3.92 -3.88
CA ARG A 139 -28.48 2.55 -3.45
C ARG A 139 -29.02 2.49 -2.02
N SER A 140 -28.55 3.34 -1.11
CA SER A 140 -29.10 3.43 0.26
C SER A 140 -30.48 4.11 0.28
N SER A 141 -30.73 5.12 -0.57
CA SER A 141 -32.07 5.70 -0.74
C SER A 141 -33.07 4.72 -1.36
N SER A 142 -32.67 3.93 -2.35
CA SER A 142 -33.54 2.93 -2.99
C SER A 142 -33.92 1.78 -2.03
N ALA A 143 -33.00 1.39 -1.14
CA ALA A 143 -33.27 0.40 -0.09
C ALA A 143 -34.23 0.90 1.01
N TYR A 144 -34.30 2.22 1.25
CA TYR A 144 -35.24 2.83 2.21
C TYR A 144 -36.65 3.01 1.61
N CYS A 145 -36.78 3.41 0.34
CA CYS A 145 -38.08 3.56 -0.32
C CYS A 145 -38.82 2.22 -0.50
N LEU A 146 -38.12 1.10 -0.70
CA LEU A 146 -38.75 -0.22 -0.83
C LEU A 146 -39.19 -0.81 0.52
N ARG A 147 -38.75 -0.26 1.65
CA ARG A 147 -39.13 -0.72 2.99
C ARG A 147 -40.31 0.06 3.59
N SER A 148 -40.66 1.22 3.04
CA SER A 148 -41.81 2.03 3.47
C SER A 148 -43.09 1.79 2.68
N ALA A 149 -43.07 1.01 1.59
CA ALA A 149 -44.25 0.60 0.85
C ALA A 149 -44.79 -0.76 1.35
N GLY A 150 -45.20 -0.84 2.62
CA GLY A 150 -46.04 -1.92 3.11
C GLY A 150 -47.51 -1.71 2.68
N PRO A 151 -48.29 -2.78 2.41
CA PRO A 151 -49.62 -2.65 1.84
C PRO A 151 -50.59 -2.00 2.84
N ILE A 152 -51.02 -0.77 2.54
CA ILE A 152 -52.26 -0.22 3.07
C ILE A 152 -53.38 -0.93 2.29
N TYR A 153 -53.82 -2.09 2.78
CA TYR A 153 -55.10 -2.66 2.38
C TYR A 153 -56.08 -2.57 3.54
N ALA A 154 -57.09 -1.75 3.29
CA ALA A 154 -58.22 -1.47 4.14
C ALA A 154 -59.00 -2.75 4.47
N ASN A 155 -59.29 -2.95 5.76
CA ASN A 155 -60.26 -3.94 6.18
C ASN A 155 -61.62 -3.24 6.32
N SER A 156 -62.45 -3.35 5.30
CA SER A 156 -63.86 -3.00 5.36
C SER A 156 -64.65 -4.13 4.70
N THR A 157 -65.73 -4.53 5.38
CA THR A 157 -66.78 -5.51 5.01
C THR A 157 -66.58 -6.98 5.41
N ARG A 158 -67.25 -7.37 6.51
CA ARG A 158 -68.20 -8.50 6.63
C ARG A 158 -68.78 -8.48 8.05
N THR A 159 -70.06 -8.07 8.19
CA THR A 159 -71.24 -8.92 8.50
C THR A 159 -71.12 -9.69 9.80
#